data_AF-A0AB37TLU8-F1
#
_entry.id   AF-A0AB37TLU8-F1
#
_cell.length_a   1.000
_cell.length_b   1.000
_cell.length_c   1.000
_cell.angle_alpha   90.00
_cell.angle_beta   90.00
_cell.angle_gamma   90.00
#
_symmetry.space_group_name_H-M   'P 1'
#
loop_
_entity.id
_entity.type
_entity.pdbx_description
1 polymer ?
#
loop_
_entity_poly.entity_id
_entity_poly.type
_entity_poly.pdbx_seq_one_letter_code
_entity_poly.pdbx_strand_id
1 'polypeptide(L)'
;MSSRFLSLLLGENVNSYDQQFDMANQDSTAQLYESMAPFSLGTNQTKANKKRTRKEIFTKWERMLRFAPIAEGMGIHVSAALGGDSYSGQQVFITPAQRLKKANGPAAEKIKKQLDERRDVMEKLINKYLSKLARDAISFGDSYARIYGKKENGVIDLLCNEYTYPPLIQPFEQGSKTVAFFCLDPRNWQKTITKLNTIQMVRFKMPRMSNIAQYELVETGLITKMLEGDDPDELPILPAHLGGSFLYEIEEVYDDVILALASMNSQQIADTVNQMFLTVNMSGMPPAQRQAYVRGLEGLLKNHETYVRDALSGGEAVWNTAFHMLPVFDEKQVLNPVGDIKAQRSSPINIEQFMINVRLLMGGIGLDPSMVGWADMLTGGIGEGGAFHTSAQIMRRSQDIRTAVTEGINQILHLDWGFAFNEQFEPKDYPWQVEYYTNQTAAATEEISNAQSRMNTTLLKTQVIAALKDTNLDVETMASILERDAGMKYDEAQLLAESIFKSHKFSEDVE
;
A
#
# COMPACT_ATOMS: atom_id res chain seq x y z
N MET A 1 22.06 -0.33 75.59
CA MET A 1 21.87 -1.58 74.82
C MET A 1 20.55 -1.51 74.04
N SER A 2 20.49 -0.73 72.95
CA SER A 2 19.43 -0.79 71.91
C SER A 2 19.69 0.28 70.84
N SER A 3 20.42 -0.07 69.78
CA SER A 3 20.47 0.70 68.52
C SER A 3 21.26 -0.08 67.45
N ARG A 4 22.31 -0.82 67.84
CA ARG A 4 23.13 -1.64 66.93
C ARG A 4 22.55 -3.02 66.57
N PHE A 5 21.51 -3.49 67.26
CA PHE A 5 20.89 -4.79 66.97
C PHE A 5 19.72 -4.69 65.97
N LEU A 6 19.13 -3.49 65.81
CA LEU A 6 18.02 -3.26 64.88
C LEU A 6 18.49 -2.92 63.45
N SER A 7 19.71 -2.38 63.28
CA SER A 7 20.29 -2.09 61.95
C SER A 7 20.83 -3.32 61.22
N LEU A 8 20.97 -4.47 61.92
CA LEU A 8 21.42 -5.73 61.31
C LEU A 8 20.27 -6.58 60.76
N LEU A 9 19.02 -6.25 61.14
CA LEU A 9 17.82 -7.03 60.82
C LEU A 9 16.91 -6.38 59.77
N LEU A 10 17.06 -5.08 59.53
CA LEU A 10 16.26 -4.34 58.56
C LEU A 10 17.23 -3.66 57.60
N GLY A 11 17.52 -4.34 56.49
CA GLY A 11 18.35 -3.80 55.41
C GLY A 11 17.83 -2.43 55.01
N GLU A 12 18.71 -1.43 55.05
CA GLU A 12 18.43 -0.10 54.55
C GLU A 12 18.27 -0.19 53.04
N ASN A 13 17.02 -0.01 52.63
CA ASN A 13 16.66 0.17 51.26
C ASN A 13 16.45 1.67 51.05
N VAL A 14 17.02 2.16 49.94
CA VAL A 14 16.61 3.34 49.18
C VAL A 14 17.19 4.71 49.62
N ASN A 15 18.37 5.05 49.10
CA ASN A 15 18.58 6.18 48.15
C ASN A 15 20.05 6.63 48.09
N SER A 16 20.80 6.04 47.17
CA SER A 16 21.92 6.68 46.47
C SER A 16 22.31 5.76 45.31
N TYR A 17 21.53 5.80 44.23
CA TYR A 17 22.04 5.36 42.93
C TYR A 17 23.02 6.42 42.42
N ASP A 18 24.18 6.54 43.08
CA ASP A 18 25.40 6.99 42.42
C ASP A 18 25.91 5.79 41.60
N GLN A 19 25.20 5.46 40.51
CA GLN A 19 25.81 4.74 39.40
C GLN A 19 26.61 5.77 38.61
N GLN A 20 27.80 6.04 39.12
CA GLN A 20 28.94 6.40 38.28
C GLN A 20 29.09 5.25 37.27
N PHE A 21 28.48 5.40 36.10
CA PHE A 21 28.62 4.42 35.02
C PHE A 21 30.10 4.26 34.74
N ASP A 22 30.56 3.01 34.79
CA ASP A 22 31.95 2.61 34.63
C ASP A 22 32.39 2.82 33.16
N MET A 23 32.56 4.09 32.75
CA MET A 23 32.80 4.53 31.37
C MET A 23 34.02 3.85 30.74
N ALA A 24 35.06 3.56 31.54
CA ALA A 24 36.27 2.90 31.06
C ALA A 24 36.02 1.46 30.57
N ASN A 25 35.08 0.74 31.21
CA ASN A 25 34.71 -0.60 30.81
C ASN A 25 33.82 -0.56 29.55
N GLN A 26 32.89 0.40 29.47
CA GLN A 26 32.06 0.61 28.28
C GLN A 26 32.88 0.95 27.03
N ASP A 27 33.86 1.84 27.13
CA ASP A 27 34.70 2.24 25.99
C ASP A 27 35.58 1.10 25.46
N SER A 28 36.19 0.31 26.37
CA SER A 28 37.00 -0.85 25.97
C SER A 28 36.15 -1.98 25.37
N THR A 29 34.93 -2.17 25.88
CA THR A 29 33.98 -3.15 25.31
C THR A 29 33.42 -2.66 23.98
N ALA A 30 33.17 -1.35 23.84
CA ALA A 30 32.72 -0.71 22.60
C ALA A 30 33.77 -0.82 21.49
N GLN A 31 35.06 -0.61 21.79
CA GLN A 31 36.15 -0.78 20.81
C GLN A 31 36.30 -2.23 20.34
N LEU A 32 36.15 -3.21 21.25
CA LEU A 32 36.11 -4.62 20.87
C LEU A 32 34.89 -4.92 20.00
N TYR A 33 33.72 -4.42 20.36
CA TYR A 33 32.49 -4.59 19.58
C TYR A 33 32.52 -3.87 18.23
N GLU A 34 33.17 -2.71 18.09
CA GLU A 34 33.35 -2.01 16.81
C GLU A 34 34.03 -2.88 15.77
N SER A 35 35.05 -3.66 16.19
CA SER A 35 35.76 -4.58 15.30
C SER A 35 34.91 -5.79 14.87
N MET A 36 33.93 -6.19 15.69
CA MET A 36 33.05 -7.34 15.44
C MET A 36 31.69 -6.95 14.83
N ALA A 37 31.26 -5.70 14.99
CA ALA A 37 29.98 -5.17 14.54
C ALA A 37 29.73 -5.37 13.03
N PRO A 38 30.72 -5.20 12.13
CA PRO A 38 30.53 -5.46 10.70
C PRO A 38 30.20 -6.93 10.37
N PHE A 39 30.50 -7.86 11.28
CA PHE A 39 30.25 -9.29 11.11
C PHE A 39 28.99 -9.77 11.85
N SER A 40 28.47 -8.97 12.79
CA SER A 40 27.29 -9.32 13.60
C SER A 40 26.04 -8.50 13.26
N LEU A 41 26.20 -7.32 12.65
CA LEU A 41 25.09 -6.44 12.30
C LEU A 41 24.75 -6.53 10.81
N GLY A 42 23.45 -6.40 10.52
CA GLY A 42 22.92 -6.42 9.15
C GLY A 42 22.38 -7.78 8.72
N THR A 43 22.05 -7.90 7.44
CA THR A 43 21.55 -9.14 6.83
C THR A 43 22.41 -9.52 5.63
N ASN A 44 22.59 -10.83 5.42
CA ASN A 44 23.34 -11.34 4.28
C ASN A 44 22.63 -11.01 2.97
N GLN A 45 23.39 -10.71 1.92
CA GLN A 45 22.83 -10.49 0.59
C GLN A 45 22.33 -11.81 -0.03
N THR A 46 21.04 -11.85 -0.34
CA THR A 46 20.33 -12.86 -1.12
C THR A 46 19.88 -12.25 -2.45
N LYS A 47 19.36 -13.10 -3.34
CA LYS A 47 18.78 -12.62 -4.61
C LYS A 47 17.61 -11.64 -4.39
N ALA A 48 16.85 -11.83 -3.32
CA ALA A 48 15.65 -11.04 -3.01
C ALA A 48 15.98 -9.67 -2.39
N ASN A 49 17.03 -9.56 -1.56
CA ASN A 49 17.42 -8.29 -0.91
C ASN A 49 18.62 -7.61 -1.59
N LYS A 50 18.95 -7.98 -2.83
CA LYS A 50 20.02 -7.35 -3.60
C LYS A 50 19.75 -5.86 -3.73
N LYS A 51 20.74 -5.03 -3.39
CA LYS A 51 20.69 -3.58 -3.56
C LYS A 51 20.44 -3.23 -5.03
N ARG A 52 19.41 -2.42 -5.28
CA ARG A 52 19.01 -1.94 -6.62
C ARG A 52 19.16 -0.43 -6.72
N THR A 53 19.30 0.06 -7.94
CA THR A 53 19.26 1.51 -8.20
C THR A 53 17.83 2.02 -8.19
N ARG A 54 17.63 3.32 -7.88
CA ARG A 54 16.32 3.98 -7.94
C ARG A 54 15.63 3.80 -9.30
N LYS A 55 16.42 3.84 -10.38
CA LYS A 55 15.94 3.64 -11.75
C LYS A 55 15.38 2.23 -11.95
N GLU A 56 16.10 1.19 -11.52
CA GLU A 56 15.65 -0.21 -11.64
C GLU A 56 14.35 -0.45 -10.86
N ILE A 57 14.25 0.08 -9.64
CA ILE A 57 13.05 -0.05 -8.80
C ILE A 57 11.85 0.61 -9.46
N PHE A 58 12.00 1.87 -9.88
CA PHE A 58 10.92 2.60 -10.55
C PHE A 58 10.50 1.98 -11.88
N THR A 59 11.44 1.45 -12.68
CA THR A 59 11.09 0.73 -13.91
C THR A 59 10.26 -0.53 -13.62
N LYS A 60 10.58 -1.26 -12.55
CA LYS A 60 9.77 -2.42 -12.14
C LYS A 60 8.37 -2.00 -11.71
N TRP A 61 8.26 -0.98 -10.86
CA TRP A 61 6.96 -0.44 -10.42
C TRP A 61 6.11 0.09 -11.58
N GLU A 62 6.70 0.80 -12.53
CA GLU A 62 5.99 1.26 -13.73
C GLU A 62 5.45 0.08 -14.54
N ARG A 63 6.22 -1.00 -14.70
CA ARG A 63 5.76 -2.22 -15.37
C ARG A 63 4.60 -2.88 -14.63
N MET A 64 4.66 -2.93 -13.30
CA MET A 64 3.59 -3.47 -12.46
C MET A 64 2.30 -2.67 -12.58
N LEU A 65 2.38 -1.34 -12.65
CA LEU A 65 1.21 -0.46 -12.81
C LEU A 65 0.51 -0.62 -14.17
N ARG A 66 1.16 -1.23 -15.17
CA ARG A 66 0.50 -1.58 -16.44
C ARG A 66 -0.37 -2.83 -16.33
N PHE A 67 -0.23 -3.61 -15.26
CA PHE A 67 -1.07 -4.77 -15.00
C PHE A 67 -2.40 -4.32 -14.38
N ALA A 68 -3.50 -4.56 -15.10
CA ALA A 68 -4.81 -4.01 -14.76
C ALA A 68 -5.28 -4.26 -13.32
N PRO A 69 -5.15 -5.49 -12.74
CA PRO A 69 -5.53 -5.72 -11.35
C PRO A 69 -4.76 -4.88 -10.33
N ILE A 70 -3.46 -4.63 -10.57
CA ILE A 70 -2.65 -3.77 -9.70
C ILE A 70 -3.09 -2.31 -9.86
N ALA A 71 -3.29 -1.87 -11.10
CA ALA A 71 -3.71 -0.50 -11.40
C ALA A 71 -5.06 -0.17 -10.76
N GLU A 72 -6.01 -1.12 -10.80
CA GLU A 72 -7.32 -0.98 -10.17
C GLU A 72 -7.21 -1.03 -8.65
N GLY A 73 -6.41 -1.96 -8.11
CA GLY A 73 -6.19 -2.03 -6.67
C GLY A 73 -5.62 -0.75 -6.06
N MET A 74 -4.71 -0.07 -6.77
CA MET A 74 -4.24 1.26 -6.38
C MET A 74 -5.40 2.28 -6.39
N GLY A 75 -6.25 2.25 -7.41
CA GLY A 75 -7.42 3.14 -7.51
C GLY A 75 -8.42 2.94 -6.36
N ILE A 76 -8.71 1.70 -5.99
CA ILE A 76 -9.60 1.34 -4.89
C ILE A 76 -9.08 1.91 -3.56
N HIS A 77 -7.77 1.75 -3.27
CA HIS A 77 -7.18 2.30 -2.05
C HIS A 77 -7.27 3.84 -2.00
N VAL A 78 -7.04 4.52 -3.12
CA VAL A 78 -7.19 5.99 -3.19
C VAL A 78 -8.63 6.41 -2.97
N SER A 79 -9.60 5.75 -3.63
CA SER A 79 -11.02 6.04 -3.48
C SER A 79 -11.51 5.78 -2.06
N ALA A 80 -11.09 4.67 -1.44
CA ALA A 80 -11.44 4.34 -0.06
C ALA A 80 -10.83 5.33 0.95
N ALA A 81 -9.60 5.80 0.69
CA ALA A 81 -8.92 6.76 1.54
C ALA A 81 -9.51 8.16 1.45
N LEU A 82 -9.68 8.68 0.23
CA LEU A 82 -10.12 10.06 0.03
C LEU A 82 -11.63 10.22 0.19
N GLY A 83 -12.40 9.20 -0.17
CA GLY A 83 -13.85 9.29 -0.31
C GLY A 83 -14.25 10.29 -1.41
N GLY A 84 -15.56 10.49 -1.57
CA GLY A 84 -16.10 11.55 -2.41
C GLY A 84 -17.49 11.93 -1.94
N ASP A 85 -17.76 13.22 -1.86
CA ASP A 85 -19.13 13.68 -1.68
C ASP A 85 -19.97 13.33 -2.92
N SER A 86 -21.13 12.71 -2.69
CA SER A 86 -22.02 12.25 -3.76
C SER A 86 -22.54 13.37 -4.66
N TYR A 87 -22.57 14.62 -4.17
CA TYR A 87 -23.11 15.77 -4.91
C TYR A 87 -22.02 16.62 -5.54
N SER A 88 -20.98 16.98 -4.78
CA SER A 88 -19.92 17.88 -5.25
C SER A 88 -18.69 17.17 -5.80
N GLY A 89 -18.52 15.86 -5.52
CA GLY A 89 -17.30 15.12 -5.83
C GLY A 89 -16.07 15.58 -5.05
N GLN A 90 -16.22 16.47 -4.07
CA GLN A 90 -15.13 16.93 -3.22
C GLN A 90 -14.73 15.83 -2.24
N GLN A 91 -13.42 15.66 -2.07
CA GLN A 91 -12.83 14.60 -1.26
C GLN A 91 -12.29 15.17 0.06
N VAL A 92 -11.73 16.37 0.01
CA VAL A 92 -11.11 17.06 1.15
C VAL A 92 -11.78 18.41 1.40
N PHE A 93 -12.00 18.68 2.69
CA PHE A 93 -12.52 19.91 3.23
C PHE A 93 -11.50 20.52 4.21
N ILE A 94 -11.43 21.84 4.23
CA ILE A 94 -10.56 22.61 5.11
C ILE A 94 -11.45 23.30 6.13
N THR A 95 -11.35 22.91 7.40
CA THR A 95 -12.14 23.54 8.47
C THR A 95 -11.23 24.32 9.42
N PRO A 96 -11.77 25.29 10.18
CA PRO A 96 -10.99 25.94 11.24
C PRO A 96 -10.56 24.92 12.29
N ALA A 97 -9.30 25.00 12.73
CA ALA A 97 -8.78 24.13 13.79
C ALA A 97 -9.64 24.24 15.06
N GLN A 98 -9.78 23.15 15.82
CA GLN A 98 -10.68 23.11 16.99
C GLN A 98 -10.37 24.20 18.03
N ARG A 99 -9.08 24.55 18.18
CA ARG A 99 -8.62 25.68 19.01
C ARG A 99 -9.16 27.02 18.54
N LEU A 100 -9.17 27.25 17.23
CA LEU A 100 -9.67 28.47 16.61
C LEU A 100 -11.21 28.51 16.69
N LYS A 101 -11.89 27.36 16.54
CA LYS A 101 -13.34 27.23 16.75
C LYS A 101 -13.76 27.70 18.16
N LYS A 102 -13.01 27.32 19.20
CA LYS A 102 -13.26 27.68 20.61
C LYS A 102 -12.74 29.07 21.02
N ALA A 103 -11.78 29.63 20.28
CA ALA A 103 -11.20 30.92 20.58
C ALA A 103 -12.15 32.08 20.20
N ASN A 104 -12.33 33.00 21.14
CA ASN A 104 -13.11 34.22 20.99
C ASN A 104 -12.20 35.44 21.16
N GLY A 105 -12.25 36.38 20.22
CA GLY A 105 -11.45 37.61 20.24
C GLY A 105 -11.15 38.15 18.84
N PRO A 106 -10.77 39.44 18.72
CA PRO A 106 -10.61 40.12 17.43
C PRO A 106 -9.51 39.50 16.55
N ALA A 107 -8.45 38.96 17.15
CA ALA A 107 -7.39 38.27 16.42
C ALA A 107 -7.87 36.92 15.84
N ALA A 108 -8.66 36.16 16.60
CA ALA A 108 -9.22 34.88 16.15
C ALA A 108 -10.26 35.09 15.04
N GLU A 109 -11.08 36.14 15.14
CA GLU A 109 -12.03 36.51 14.09
C GLU A 109 -11.35 36.94 12.79
N LYS A 110 -10.24 37.69 12.88
CA LYS A 110 -9.41 38.03 11.71
C LYS A 110 -8.93 36.78 11.00
N ILE A 111 -8.33 35.82 11.72
CA ILE A 111 -7.81 34.58 11.15
C ILE A 111 -8.93 33.72 10.56
N LYS A 112 -10.09 33.63 11.22
CA LYS A 112 -11.27 32.93 10.68
C LYS A 112 -11.71 33.54 9.34
N LYS A 113 -11.81 34.86 9.28
CA LYS A 113 -12.18 35.56 8.04
C LYS A 113 -11.17 35.33 6.91
N GLN A 114 -9.87 35.40 7.21
CA GLN A 114 -8.81 35.11 6.25
C GLN A 114 -8.86 33.65 5.74
N LEU A 115 -9.15 32.70 6.64
CA LEU A 115 -9.31 31.30 6.28
C LEU A 115 -10.52 31.11 5.35
N ASP A 116 -11.66 31.70 5.70
CA ASP A 116 -12.89 31.60 4.89
C ASP A 116 -12.70 32.21 3.49
N GLU A 117 -11.95 33.30 3.35
CA GLU A 117 -11.62 33.93 2.06
C GLU A 117 -10.79 33.00 1.13
N ARG A 118 -9.88 32.20 1.71
CA ARG A 118 -8.98 31.31 0.93
C ARG A 118 -9.52 29.91 0.76
N ARG A 119 -10.37 29.45 1.68
CA ARG A 119 -10.87 28.07 1.77
C ARG A 119 -11.40 27.54 0.44
N ASP A 120 -12.40 28.22 -0.14
CA ASP A 120 -13.09 27.74 -1.34
C ASP A 120 -12.14 27.61 -2.55
N VAL A 121 -11.17 28.51 -2.67
CA VAL A 121 -10.18 28.51 -3.76
C VAL A 121 -9.23 27.32 -3.58
N MET A 122 -8.75 27.12 -2.36
CA MET A 122 -7.80 26.06 -2.05
C MET A 122 -8.43 24.67 -2.10
N GLU A 123 -9.64 24.50 -1.59
CA GLU A 123 -10.38 23.23 -1.69
C GLU A 123 -10.58 22.84 -3.17
N LYS A 124 -10.98 23.77 -4.04
CA LYS A 124 -11.13 23.49 -5.48
C LYS A 124 -9.80 23.13 -6.14
N LEU A 125 -8.73 23.85 -5.81
CA LEU A 125 -7.42 23.62 -6.41
C LEU A 125 -6.82 22.27 -5.99
N ILE A 126 -6.91 21.93 -4.70
CA ILE A 126 -6.38 20.69 -4.15
C ILE A 126 -7.16 19.49 -4.70
N ASN A 127 -8.50 19.51 -4.61
CA ASN A 127 -9.34 18.38 -5.05
C ASN A 127 -9.15 18.05 -6.54
N LYS A 128 -8.80 19.02 -7.38
CA LYS A 128 -8.51 18.81 -8.81
C LYS A 128 -7.33 17.83 -9.04
N TYR A 129 -6.29 17.88 -8.22
CA TYR A 129 -5.06 17.09 -8.42
C TYR A 129 -4.87 15.98 -7.39
N LEU A 130 -5.69 15.97 -6.34
CA LEU A 130 -5.52 15.10 -5.18
C LEU A 130 -5.49 13.62 -5.53
N SER A 131 -6.44 13.16 -6.35
CA SER A 131 -6.53 11.75 -6.74
C SER A 131 -5.27 11.28 -7.49
N LYS A 132 -4.68 12.13 -8.35
CA LYS A 132 -3.42 11.84 -9.01
C LYS A 132 -2.26 11.81 -8.02
N LEU A 133 -2.18 12.80 -7.13
CA LEU A 133 -1.12 12.88 -6.13
C LEU A 133 -1.13 11.68 -5.17
N ALA A 134 -2.32 11.28 -4.71
CA ALA A 134 -2.48 10.09 -3.88
C ALA A 134 -2.11 8.81 -4.65
N ARG A 135 -2.55 8.67 -5.90
CA ARG A 135 -2.22 7.51 -6.75
C ARG A 135 -0.72 7.40 -7.01
N ASP A 136 -0.06 8.49 -7.35
CA ASP A 136 1.38 8.52 -7.57
C ASP A 136 2.14 8.22 -6.24
N ALA A 137 1.65 8.72 -5.11
CA ALA A 137 2.26 8.51 -3.79
C ALA A 137 2.22 7.04 -3.38
N ILE A 138 1.08 6.35 -3.51
CA ILE A 138 1.00 4.91 -3.17
C ILE A 138 1.79 4.03 -4.14
N SER A 139 1.91 4.46 -5.40
CA SER A 139 2.58 3.70 -6.45
C SER A 139 4.10 3.79 -6.34
N PHE A 140 4.63 4.99 -6.07
CA PHE A 140 6.07 5.26 -6.04
C PHE A 140 6.63 5.56 -4.65
N GLY A 141 5.77 5.57 -3.62
CA GLY A 141 6.13 5.95 -2.25
C GLY A 141 6.21 7.46 -2.02
N ASP A 142 6.33 8.26 -3.09
CA ASP A 142 6.35 9.71 -3.05
C ASP A 142 5.60 10.27 -4.27
N SER A 143 4.89 11.39 -4.10
CA SER A 143 4.44 12.22 -5.22
C SER A 143 4.78 13.68 -5.04
N TYR A 144 4.73 14.44 -6.13
CA TYR A 144 5.22 15.81 -6.17
C TYR A 144 4.24 16.73 -6.91
N ALA A 145 4.12 17.95 -6.40
CA ALA A 145 3.35 19.03 -7.03
C ALA A 145 4.18 20.32 -7.06
N ARG A 146 4.35 20.92 -8.24
CA ARG A 146 5.00 22.23 -8.36
C ARG A 146 3.98 23.32 -8.06
N ILE A 147 4.36 24.27 -7.21
CA ILE A 147 3.50 25.36 -6.73
C ILE A 147 3.80 26.66 -7.47
N TYR A 148 2.74 27.32 -7.94
CA TYR A 148 2.79 28.68 -8.47
C TYR A 148 2.00 29.62 -7.56
N GLY A 149 2.71 30.37 -6.72
CA GLY A 149 2.15 31.41 -5.88
C GLY A 149 2.49 32.82 -6.39
N LYS A 150 1.62 33.78 -6.12
CA LYS A 150 1.93 35.21 -6.23
C LYS A 150 1.70 35.89 -4.89
N LYS A 151 2.52 36.91 -4.62
CA LYS A 151 2.38 37.77 -3.45
C LYS A 151 0.96 38.38 -3.44
N GLU A 152 0.35 38.43 -2.26
CA GLU A 152 -1.01 38.95 -1.97
C GLU A 152 -2.17 38.12 -2.54
N ASN A 153 -1.92 37.19 -3.47
CA ASN A 153 -2.96 36.35 -4.08
C ASN A 153 -2.94 34.89 -3.62
N GLY A 154 -1.87 34.48 -2.92
CA GLY A 154 -1.68 33.08 -2.49
C GLY A 154 -1.18 32.17 -3.62
N VAL A 155 -1.37 30.88 -3.44
CA VAL A 155 -1.20 29.85 -4.47
C VAL A 155 -2.30 30.00 -5.52
N ILE A 156 -1.89 30.03 -6.79
CA ILE A 156 -2.78 30.21 -7.95
C ILE A 156 -2.99 28.89 -8.67
N ASP A 157 -1.93 28.10 -8.82
CA ASP A 157 -2.00 26.83 -9.52
C ASP A 157 -0.99 25.82 -8.97
N LEU A 158 -1.32 24.55 -9.19
CA LEU A 158 -0.50 23.40 -8.90
C LEU A 158 -0.26 22.65 -10.21
N LEU A 159 0.99 22.33 -10.51
CA LEU A 159 1.33 21.47 -11.64
C LEU A 159 1.62 20.07 -11.12
N CYS A 160 0.75 19.14 -11.51
CA CYS A 160 0.89 17.71 -11.28
C CYS A 160 0.63 16.97 -12.59
N ASN A 161 1.67 16.73 -13.39
CA ASN A 161 1.58 16.10 -14.71
C ASN A 161 2.83 15.24 -14.99
N GLU A 162 3.08 14.91 -16.25
CA GLU A 162 4.20 14.06 -16.69
C GLU A 162 5.57 14.66 -16.33
N TYR A 163 5.67 15.98 -16.18
CA TYR A 163 6.92 16.66 -15.80
C TYR A 163 7.21 16.61 -14.30
N THR A 164 6.19 16.34 -13.47
CA THR A 164 6.33 16.14 -12.03
C THR A 164 6.23 14.66 -11.64
N TYR A 165 6.43 13.77 -12.61
CA TYR A 165 6.33 12.32 -12.41
C TYR A 165 7.43 11.84 -11.44
N PRO A 166 7.14 10.98 -10.44
CA PRO A 166 8.09 10.65 -9.38
C PRO A 166 9.46 10.12 -9.83
N PRO A 167 9.59 9.30 -10.90
CA PRO A 167 10.87 8.89 -11.44
C PRO A 167 11.80 10.02 -11.91
N LEU A 168 11.27 11.21 -12.21
CA LEU A 168 12.04 12.36 -12.67
C LEU A 168 12.57 13.22 -11.51
N ILE A 169 12.14 12.96 -10.28
CA ILE A 169 12.41 13.82 -9.13
C ILE A 169 13.19 13.06 -8.07
N GLN A 170 14.33 13.61 -7.67
CA GLN A 170 15.08 13.18 -6.49
C GLN A 170 14.92 14.22 -5.38
N PRO A 171 14.20 13.92 -4.29
CA PRO A 171 14.15 14.76 -3.11
C PRO A 171 15.43 14.59 -2.27
N PHE A 172 15.78 15.66 -1.56
CA PHE A 172 16.86 15.71 -0.60
C PHE A 172 16.29 16.06 0.78
N GLU A 173 16.72 15.31 1.79
CA GLU A 173 16.28 15.46 3.17
C GLU A 173 17.46 15.88 4.06
N GLN A 174 17.14 16.74 5.03
CA GLN A 174 18.00 17.06 6.16
C GLN A 174 17.35 16.43 7.40
N GLY A 175 18.00 15.39 7.93
CA GLY A 175 17.35 14.49 8.89
C GLY A 175 16.08 13.89 8.28
N SER A 176 14.90 14.29 8.79
CA SER A 176 13.59 13.85 8.28
C SER A 176 12.85 14.89 7.43
N LYS A 177 13.35 16.14 7.34
CA LYS A 177 12.69 17.25 6.63
C LYS A 177 13.16 17.30 5.17
N THR A 178 12.25 17.42 4.21
CA THR A 178 12.64 17.61 2.80
C THR A 178 13.04 19.07 2.57
N VAL A 179 14.19 19.32 1.94
CA VAL A 179 14.76 20.67 1.77
C VAL A 179 14.89 21.07 0.30
N ALA A 180 15.24 20.14 -0.58
CA ALA A 180 15.49 20.42 -1.98
C ALA A 180 15.05 19.28 -2.89
N PHE A 181 14.92 19.59 -4.18
CA PHE A 181 14.52 18.63 -5.19
C PHE A 181 15.32 18.82 -6.47
N PHE A 182 15.80 17.72 -7.04
CA PHE A 182 16.45 17.72 -8.34
C PHE A 182 15.50 17.14 -9.38
N CYS A 183 15.21 17.91 -10.42
CA CYS A 183 14.32 17.51 -11.51
C CYS A 183 15.14 17.13 -12.75
N LEU A 184 14.93 15.92 -13.26
CA LEU A 184 15.55 15.40 -14.47
C LEU A 184 14.79 15.79 -15.74
N ASP A 185 15.50 15.77 -16.86
CA ASP A 185 14.90 15.95 -18.18
C ASP A 185 14.03 14.73 -18.56
N PRO A 186 12.73 14.91 -18.81
CA PRO A 186 11.83 13.82 -19.23
C PRO A 186 12.22 13.19 -20.58
N ARG A 187 13.02 13.87 -21.42
CA ARG A 187 13.41 13.36 -22.75
C ARG A 187 14.64 12.47 -22.70
N ASN A 188 15.63 12.83 -21.89
CA ASN A 188 16.94 12.18 -21.88
C ASN A 188 17.25 11.43 -20.57
N TRP A 189 16.57 11.73 -19.46
CA TRP A 189 16.70 11.06 -18.15
C TRP A 189 18.14 11.01 -17.59
N GLN A 190 19.06 11.78 -18.17
CA GLN A 190 20.48 11.79 -17.84
C GLN A 190 20.93 13.12 -17.23
N LYS A 191 20.19 14.20 -17.47
CA LYS A 191 20.57 15.54 -17.06
C LYS A 191 19.55 16.13 -16.10
N THR A 192 20.03 16.66 -14.98
CA THR A 192 19.24 17.52 -14.09
C THR A 192 19.04 18.87 -14.76
N ILE A 193 17.78 19.26 -14.98
CA ILE A 193 17.43 20.55 -15.58
C ILE A 193 17.41 21.63 -14.51
N THR A 194 16.73 21.36 -13.40
CA THR A 194 16.41 22.38 -12.40
C THR A 194 16.52 21.81 -10.99
N LYS A 195 16.95 22.67 -10.06
CA LYS A 195 16.91 22.42 -8.61
C LYS A 195 15.84 23.31 -8.01
N LEU A 196 14.89 22.71 -7.29
CA LEU A 196 13.76 23.40 -6.67
C LEU A 196 13.87 23.32 -5.15
N ASN A 197 13.29 24.30 -4.46
CA ASN A 197 13.19 24.32 -3.00
C ASN A 197 11.77 23.97 -2.52
N THR A 198 11.58 23.93 -1.20
CA THR A 198 10.30 23.62 -0.53
C THR A 198 9.19 24.64 -0.77
N ILE A 199 9.53 25.87 -1.14
CA ILE A 199 8.55 26.92 -1.51
C ILE A 199 8.01 26.64 -2.92
N GLN A 200 8.84 26.04 -3.76
CA GLN A 200 8.53 25.78 -5.16
C GLN A 200 7.86 24.43 -5.37
N MET A 201 8.17 23.41 -4.58
CA MET A 201 7.61 22.08 -4.77
C MET A 201 7.22 21.44 -3.44
N VAL A 202 6.07 20.78 -3.46
CA VAL A 202 5.54 20.00 -2.34
C VAL A 202 5.71 18.52 -2.63
N ARG A 203 5.96 17.76 -1.57
CA ARG A 203 6.08 16.31 -1.60
C ARG A 203 5.01 15.68 -0.71
N PHE A 204 4.37 14.65 -1.24
CA PHE A 204 3.49 13.76 -0.50
C PHE A 204 4.30 12.49 -0.22
N LYS A 205 4.86 12.39 0.99
CA LYS A 205 5.76 11.29 1.39
C LYS A 205 4.94 10.21 2.09
N MET A 206 4.88 9.01 1.51
CA MET A 206 4.25 7.87 2.19
C MET A 206 5.09 7.43 3.39
N PRO A 207 4.46 6.97 4.50
CA PRO A 207 5.16 6.39 5.63
C PRO A 207 6.09 5.26 5.21
N ARG A 208 7.34 5.32 5.67
CA ARG A 208 8.37 4.33 5.32
C ARG A 208 8.26 3.11 6.25
N MET A 209 7.31 2.21 5.96
CA MET A 209 7.09 1.00 6.77
C MET A 209 8.15 -0.09 6.58
N SER A 210 8.61 -0.28 5.34
CA SER A 210 9.59 -1.31 4.97
C SER A 210 10.85 -0.67 4.43
N ASN A 211 12.01 -1.26 4.79
CA ASN A 211 13.30 -0.84 4.25
C ASN A 211 13.50 -1.48 2.87
N ILE A 212 13.76 -0.64 1.87
CA ILE A 212 14.03 -1.09 0.50
C ILE A 212 15.53 -1.11 0.27
N ALA A 213 16.06 -2.28 -0.08
CA ALA A 213 17.47 -2.46 -0.40
C ALA A 213 17.88 -1.63 -1.63
N GLN A 214 18.57 -0.52 -1.39
CA GLN A 214 18.99 0.43 -2.41
C GLN A 214 20.50 0.66 -2.36
N TYR A 215 21.08 1.06 -3.50
CA TYR A 215 22.43 1.63 -3.49
C TYR A 215 22.41 2.99 -2.83
N GLU A 216 23.28 3.14 -1.83
CA GLU A 216 23.54 4.41 -1.18
C GLU A 216 24.70 5.07 -1.93
N LEU A 217 24.44 6.22 -2.54
CA LEU A 217 25.42 7.03 -3.28
C LEU A 217 26.18 7.98 -2.35
N VAL A 218 26.01 7.83 -1.03
CA VAL A 218 26.49 8.75 -0.01
C VAL A 218 27.77 8.18 0.61
N GLU A 219 28.75 9.05 0.83
CA GLU A 219 29.98 8.69 1.54
C GLU A 219 29.69 8.31 3.00
N THR A 220 30.33 7.25 3.49
CA THR A 220 30.16 6.74 4.86
C THR A 220 30.35 7.83 5.92
N GLY A 221 31.25 8.79 5.71
CA GLY A 221 31.48 9.90 6.63
C GLY A 221 30.30 10.86 6.81
N LEU A 222 29.41 10.99 5.81
CA LEU A 222 28.18 11.77 5.96
C LEU A 222 27.12 11.02 6.76
N ILE A 223 27.08 9.69 6.62
CA ILE A 223 26.19 8.82 7.41
C ILE A 223 26.61 8.86 8.88
N THR A 224 27.92 8.78 9.16
CA THR A 224 28.46 8.93 10.51
C THR A 224 28.03 10.25 11.15
N LYS A 225 28.21 11.38 10.46
CA LYS A 225 27.73 12.68 10.93
C LYS A 225 26.23 12.74 11.17
N MET A 226 25.44 12.02 10.37
CA MET A 226 23.99 11.95 10.56
C MET A 226 23.61 11.16 11.82
N LEU A 227 24.37 10.12 12.17
CA LEU A 227 24.10 9.27 13.33
C LEU A 227 24.69 9.84 14.63
N GLU A 228 25.74 10.66 14.55
CA GLU A 228 26.39 11.32 15.69
C GLU A 228 25.77 12.68 16.03
N GLY A 229 25.14 13.36 15.07
CA GLY A 229 24.57 14.68 15.27
C GLY A 229 23.24 14.67 16.00
N ASP A 230 23.13 15.43 17.10
CA ASP A 230 21.91 15.56 17.88
C ASP A 230 20.96 16.67 17.38
N ASP A 231 21.48 17.69 16.69
CA ASP A 231 20.66 18.79 16.13
C ASP A 231 20.22 18.49 14.69
N PRO A 232 18.90 18.35 14.43
CA PRO A 232 18.36 18.09 13.10
C PRO A 232 18.72 19.12 12.03
N ASP A 233 18.93 20.38 12.40
CA ASP A 233 19.16 21.47 11.44
C ASP A 233 20.65 21.62 11.07
N GLU A 234 21.56 20.93 11.76
CA GLU A 234 22.99 20.83 11.43
C GLU A 234 23.34 19.55 10.65
N LEU A 235 22.37 18.64 10.49
CA LEU A 235 22.58 17.37 9.79
C LEU A 235 22.93 17.60 8.31
N PRO A 236 23.70 16.70 7.68
CA PRO A 236 23.97 16.78 6.26
C PRO A 236 22.71 16.58 5.43
N ILE A 237 22.62 17.28 4.29
CA ILE A 237 21.55 17.12 3.33
C ILE A 237 21.86 15.91 2.43
N LEU A 238 21.02 14.88 2.48
CA LEU A 238 21.21 13.63 1.78
C LEU A 238 20.04 13.33 0.83
N PRO A 239 20.28 12.61 -0.29
CA PRO A 239 19.19 12.16 -1.16
C PRO A 239 18.26 11.23 -0.39
N ALA A 240 16.95 11.48 -0.43
CA ALA A 240 16.00 10.63 0.28
C ALA A 240 15.87 9.25 -0.39
N HIS A 241 15.87 8.22 0.45
CA HIS A 241 15.62 6.84 0.05
C HIS A 241 14.17 6.63 -0.41
N LEU A 242 13.97 5.71 -1.35
CA LEU A 242 12.63 5.24 -1.72
C LEU A 242 12.04 4.38 -0.61
N GLY A 243 10.71 4.41 -0.47
CA GLY A 243 9.99 3.51 0.41
C GLY A 243 8.51 3.88 0.53
N GLY A 244 7.71 3.07 1.21
CA GLY A 244 6.27 3.33 1.40
C GLY A 244 5.39 3.10 0.16
N SER A 245 5.94 2.60 -0.95
CA SER A 245 5.14 2.13 -2.08
C SER A 245 4.46 0.81 -1.74
N PHE A 246 3.18 0.66 -2.09
CA PHE A 246 2.44 -0.59 -1.92
C PHE A 246 2.90 -1.68 -2.89
N LEU A 247 3.66 -1.32 -3.93
CA LEU A 247 4.17 -2.27 -4.91
C LEU A 247 5.37 -3.06 -4.41
N TYR A 248 6.13 -2.52 -3.45
CA TYR A 248 7.38 -3.15 -2.99
C TYR A 248 7.16 -4.56 -2.43
N GLU A 249 6.16 -4.74 -1.57
CA GLU A 249 5.89 -6.01 -0.90
C GLU A 249 5.38 -7.11 -1.85
N ILE A 250 4.83 -6.71 -3.00
CA ILE A 250 4.23 -7.63 -3.98
C ILE A 250 5.09 -7.83 -5.22
N GLU A 251 6.28 -7.24 -5.27
CA GLU A 251 7.17 -7.29 -6.43
C GLU A 251 7.54 -8.71 -6.85
N GLU A 252 7.79 -9.59 -5.90
CA GLU A 252 8.16 -10.99 -6.17
C GLU A 252 6.96 -11.80 -6.65
N VAL A 253 5.83 -11.68 -5.95
CA VAL A 253 4.59 -12.38 -6.30
C VAL A 253 4.08 -11.95 -7.68
N TYR A 254 4.26 -10.68 -8.06
CA TYR A 254 3.95 -10.21 -9.39
C TYR A 254 4.76 -10.95 -10.47
N ASP A 255 6.08 -11.13 -10.26
CA ASP A 255 6.92 -11.85 -11.22
C ASP A 255 6.44 -13.30 -11.38
N ASP A 256 6.01 -13.95 -10.28
CA ASP A 256 5.45 -15.31 -10.30
C ASP A 256 4.09 -15.39 -11.02
N VAL A 257 3.22 -14.39 -10.86
CA VAL A 257 1.95 -14.30 -11.61
C VAL A 257 2.21 -14.15 -13.10
N ILE A 258 3.13 -13.27 -13.50
CA ILE A 258 3.47 -13.05 -14.91
C ILE A 258 4.14 -14.30 -15.50
N LEU A 259 5.01 -14.97 -14.74
CA LEU A 259 5.62 -16.23 -15.17
C LEU A 259 4.57 -17.32 -15.35
N ALA A 260 3.64 -17.47 -14.40
CA ALA A 260 2.55 -18.43 -14.49
C ALA A 260 1.67 -18.14 -15.73
N LEU A 261 1.28 -16.89 -15.95
CA LEU A 261 0.49 -16.48 -17.12
C LEU A 261 1.24 -16.76 -18.43
N ALA A 262 2.52 -16.42 -18.51
CA ALA A 262 3.35 -16.68 -19.68
C ALA A 262 3.50 -18.19 -19.95
N SER A 263 3.63 -18.99 -18.90
CA SER A 263 3.69 -20.45 -19.02
C SER A 263 2.38 -21.04 -19.55
N MET A 264 1.23 -20.55 -19.09
CA MET A 264 -0.09 -20.97 -19.55
C MET A 264 -0.31 -20.59 -21.01
N ASN A 265 0.00 -19.34 -21.39
CA ASN A 265 -0.10 -18.88 -22.78
C ASN A 265 0.82 -19.67 -23.70
N SER A 266 2.06 -19.93 -23.27
CA SER A 266 3.02 -20.73 -24.05
C SER A 266 2.54 -22.17 -24.23
N GLN A 267 1.94 -22.77 -23.20
CA GLN A 267 1.33 -24.10 -23.29
C GLN A 267 0.16 -24.11 -24.28
N GLN A 268 -0.75 -23.13 -24.21
CA GLN A 268 -1.86 -23.02 -25.15
C GLN A 268 -1.37 -22.91 -26.60
N ILE A 269 -0.39 -22.05 -26.86
CA ILE A 269 0.19 -21.88 -28.19
C ILE A 269 0.84 -23.19 -28.67
N ALA A 270 1.61 -23.87 -27.82
CA ALA A 270 2.23 -25.15 -28.16
C ALA A 270 1.19 -26.25 -28.45
N ASP A 271 0.09 -26.28 -27.70
CA ASP A 271 -1.02 -27.20 -27.93
C ASP A 271 -1.69 -26.91 -29.29
N THR A 272 -1.83 -25.63 -29.68
CA THR A 272 -2.42 -25.21 -30.95
C THR A 272 -1.51 -25.45 -32.16
N VAL A 273 -0.18 -25.31 -32.03
CA VAL A 273 0.77 -25.57 -33.12
C VAL A 273 0.99 -27.08 -33.26
N ASN A 274 0.30 -27.72 -34.20
CA ASN A 274 0.48 -29.14 -34.51
C ASN A 274 1.64 -29.34 -35.49
N GLN A 275 2.54 -30.29 -35.19
CA GLN A 275 3.59 -30.76 -36.10
C GLN A 275 3.38 -32.24 -36.37
N MET A 276 3.33 -32.63 -37.65
CA MET A 276 3.23 -34.03 -38.05
C MET A 276 4.37 -34.38 -38.99
N PHE A 277 5.15 -35.42 -38.67
CA PHE A 277 6.17 -35.92 -39.57
C PHE A 277 5.61 -37.05 -40.45
N LEU A 278 5.54 -36.81 -41.75
CA LEU A 278 5.11 -37.77 -42.78
C LEU A 278 6.32 -38.40 -43.43
N THR A 279 6.48 -39.72 -43.39
CA THR A 279 7.58 -40.37 -44.10
C THR A 279 7.26 -40.59 -45.57
N VAL A 280 8.12 -40.12 -46.48
CA VAL A 280 7.98 -40.31 -47.93
C VAL A 280 9.10 -41.22 -48.43
N ASN A 281 8.74 -42.25 -49.20
CA ASN A 281 9.71 -43.18 -49.78
C ASN A 281 10.42 -42.54 -50.98
N MET A 282 11.76 -42.49 -50.94
CA MET A 282 12.59 -41.86 -51.97
C MET A 282 13.36 -42.86 -52.84
N SER A 283 13.06 -44.16 -52.75
CA SER A 283 13.83 -45.26 -53.38
C SER A 283 13.95 -45.18 -54.92
N GLY A 284 13.04 -44.45 -55.61
CA GLY A 284 13.02 -44.33 -57.08
C GLY A 284 13.45 -42.97 -57.67
N MET A 285 13.86 -41.98 -56.86
CA MET A 285 14.11 -40.61 -57.37
C MET A 285 15.55 -40.35 -57.85
N PRO A 286 15.73 -39.70 -59.04
CA PRO A 286 17.04 -39.27 -59.54
C PRO A 286 17.81 -38.30 -58.61
N PRO A 287 19.16 -38.29 -58.62
CA PRO A 287 19.97 -37.50 -57.69
C PRO A 287 19.71 -35.98 -57.70
N ALA A 288 19.38 -35.40 -58.86
CA ALA A 288 19.10 -33.97 -59.00
C ALA A 288 17.77 -33.57 -58.33
N GLN A 289 16.73 -34.40 -58.48
CA GLN A 289 15.43 -34.17 -57.82
C GLN A 289 15.51 -34.37 -56.31
N ARG A 290 16.38 -35.28 -55.85
CA ARG A 290 16.65 -35.49 -54.42
C ARG A 290 17.22 -34.25 -53.73
N GLN A 291 18.20 -33.58 -54.36
CA GLN A 291 18.78 -32.36 -53.80
C GLN A 291 17.80 -31.17 -53.81
N ALA A 292 16.97 -31.06 -54.86
CA ALA A 292 15.92 -30.03 -54.91
C ALA A 292 14.86 -30.24 -53.81
N TYR A 293 14.50 -31.48 -53.53
CA TYR A 293 13.55 -31.83 -52.47
C TYR A 293 14.11 -31.54 -51.07
N VAL A 294 15.37 -31.89 -50.79
CA VAL A 294 16.03 -31.57 -49.51
C VAL A 294 16.11 -30.06 -49.28
N ARG A 295 16.47 -29.27 -50.30
CA ARG A 295 16.47 -27.80 -50.19
C ARG A 295 15.05 -27.23 -49.99
N GLY A 296 14.05 -27.81 -50.64
CA GLY A 296 12.64 -27.45 -50.42
C GLY A 296 12.20 -27.73 -48.98
N LEU A 297 12.63 -28.86 -48.40
CA LEU A 297 12.36 -29.22 -47.02
C LEU A 297 13.03 -28.25 -46.04
N GLU A 298 14.31 -27.92 -46.24
CA GLU A 298 15.04 -26.94 -45.44
C GLU A 298 14.37 -25.55 -45.50
N GLY A 299 13.90 -25.14 -46.68
CA GLY A 299 13.15 -23.90 -46.86
C GLY A 299 11.81 -23.90 -46.13
N LEU A 300 11.06 -25.00 -46.20
CA LEU A 300 9.79 -25.16 -45.48
C LEU A 300 9.98 -25.13 -43.95
N LEU A 301 11.02 -25.80 -43.43
CA LEU A 301 11.34 -25.80 -42.01
C LEU A 301 11.76 -24.41 -41.51
N LYS A 302 12.60 -23.69 -42.26
CA LYS A 302 12.98 -22.31 -41.92
C LYS A 302 11.80 -21.36 -41.96
N ASN A 303 10.97 -21.44 -43.00
CA ASN A 303 9.77 -20.62 -43.11
C ASN A 303 8.80 -20.88 -41.94
N HIS A 304 8.69 -22.14 -41.50
CA HIS A 304 7.90 -22.50 -40.32
C HIS A 304 8.51 -21.99 -39.01
N GLU A 305 9.84 -22.00 -38.83
CA GLU A 305 10.50 -21.42 -37.65
C GLU A 305 10.21 -19.91 -37.54
N THR A 306 10.35 -19.17 -38.65
CA THR A 306 9.96 -17.74 -38.68
C THR A 306 8.49 -17.55 -38.35
N TYR A 307 7.62 -18.39 -38.88
CA TYR A 307 6.19 -18.34 -38.62
C TYR A 307 5.81 -18.60 -37.14
N VAL A 308 6.46 -19.57 -36.48
CA VAL A 308 6.27 -19.83 -35.04
C VAL A 308 6.81 -18.68 -34.19
N ARG A 309 7.94 -18.09 -34.58
CA ARG A 309 8.46 -16.88 -33.91
C ARG A 309 7.51 -15.70 -34.03
N ASP A 310 6.92 -15.48 -35.20
CA ASP A 310 5.96 -14.41 -35.43
C ASP A 310 4.68 -14.61 -34.59
N ALA A 311 4.17 -15.84 -34.51
CA ALA A 311 3.04 -16.20 -33.65
C ALA A 311 3.34 -15.99 -32.15
N LEU A 312 4.55 -16.35 -31.69
CA LEU A 312 4.98 -16.10 -30.31
C LEU A 312 5.19 -14.61 -30.00
N SER A 313 5.45 -13.78 -31.02
CA SER A 313 5.65 -12.34 -30.88
C SER A 313 4.34 -11.52 -30.87
N GLY A 314 3.18 -12.16 -31.03
CA GLY A 314 1.86 -11.52 -30.95
C GLY A 314 1.17 -11.24 -32.29
N GLY A 315 1.61 -11.88 -33.38
CA GLY A 315 0.89 -11.88 -34.67
C GLY A 315 -0.34 -12.81 -34.67
N GLU A 316 -1.29 -12.55 -35.59
CA GLU A 316 -2.62 -13.20 -35.73
C GLU A 316 -2.72 -14.68 -35.30
N ALA A 317 -3.84 -15.00 -34.65
CA ALA A 317 -4.16 -16.33 -34.12
C ALA A 317 -4.01 -17.44 -35.18
N VAL A 318 -3.19 -18.44 -34.87
CA VAL A 318 -2.89 -19.55 -35.79
C VAL A 318 -3.64 -20.81 -35.40
N TRP A 319 -4.36 -21.40 -36.36
CA TRP A 319 -5.06 -22.68 -36.27
C TRP A 319 -4.62 -23.64 -37.39
N ASN A 320 -3.32 -23.95 -37.54
CA ASN A 320 -2.91 -24.86 -38.61
C ASN A 320 -1.83 -25.88 -38.23
N THR A 321 -2.04 -27.11 -38.68
CA THR A 321 -1.11 -28.24 -38.51
C THR A 321 -0.04 -28.19 -39.59
N ALA A 322 1.22 -28.06 -39.21
CA ALA A 322 2.35 -28.13 -40.12
C ALA A 322 2.75 -29.60 -40.35
N PHE A 323 2.70 -30.04 -41.60
CA PHE A 323 3.18 -31.35 -42.01
C PHE A 323 4.63 -31.24 -42.51
N HIS A 324 5.54 -32.00 -41.90
CA HIS A 324 6.95 -32.09 -42.28
C HIS A 324 7.21 -33.46 -42.90
N MET A 325 7.78 -33.53 -44.10
CA MET A 325 7.97 -34.81 -44.80
C MET A 325 9.40 -35.35 -44.62
N LEU A 326 9.59 -36.50 -43.96
CA LEU A 326 10.91 -37.11 -43.75
C LEU A 326 11.20 -38.19 -44.81
N PRO A 327 12.35 -38.15 -45.50
CA PRO A 327 12.68 -39.19 -46.48
C PRO A 327 13.11 -40.49 -45.79
N VAL A 328 12.54 -41.62 -46.21
CA VAL A 328 12.95 -42.97 -45.76
C VAL A 328 13.37 -43.81 -46.97
N PHE A 329 14.37 -44.67 -46.77
CA PHE A 329 14.96 -45.53 -47.79
C PHE A 329 14.68 -47.00 -47.47
N ASP A 330 13.43 -47.44 -47.60
CA ASP A 330 13.08 -48.87 -47.51
C ASP A 330 11.85 -49.20 -48.38
N GLU A 331 11.76 -50.42 -48.90
CA GLU A 331 10.79 -50.86 -49.92
C GLU A 331 9.38 -51.13 -49.36
N LYS A 332 9.21 -51.15 -48.04
CA LYS A 332 7.88 -51.34 -47.44
C LYS A 332 7.21 -49.98 -47.21
N GLN A 333 6.12 -49.77 -47.95
CA GLN A 333 5.14 -48.71 -47.70
C GLN A 333 4.86 -48.58 -46.21
N VAL A 334 5.22 -47.44 -45.63
CA VAL A 334 4.56 -46.96 -44.43
C VAL A 334 4.38 -45.45 -44.57
N LEU A 335 3.23 -45.06 -45.13
CA LEU A 335 2.57 -43.78 -44.79
C LEU A 335 2.03 -43.92 -43.36
N ASN A 336 2.90 -44.22 -42.39
CA ASN A 336 2.55 -44.03 -41.00
C ASN A 336 3.01 -42.62 -40.68
N PRO A 337 2.12 -41.74 -40.15
CA PRO A 337 2.65 -40.64 -39.34
C PRO A 337 3.59 -41.30 -38.32
N VAL A 338 4.87 -40.90 -38.32
CA VAL A 338 5.84 -41.42 -37.35
C VAL A 338 5.45 -40.87 -36.00
N GLY A 339 4.50 -41.56 -35.36
CA GLY A 339 3.84 -41.12 -34.14
C GLY A 339 3.06 -39.82 -34.35
N ASP A 340 1.90 -39.74 -33.72
CA ASP A 340 1.58 -38.46 -33.13
C ASP A 340 2.69 -38.20 -32.08
N ILE A 341 3.70 -37.38 -32.40
CA ILE A 341 4.73 -36.98 -31.42
C ILE A 341 4.06 -36.16 -30.30
N LYS A 342 2.82 -35.73 -30.48
CA LYS A 342 1.99 -35.32 -29.37
C LYS A 342 1.54 -36.58 -28.63
N ALA A 343 2.16 -36.82 -27.49
CA ALA A 343 1.33 -37.09 -26.33
C ALA A 343 0.41 -35.85 -26.16
N GLN A 344 -0.67 -35.78 -26.94
CA GLN A 344 -1.71 -34.78 -26.77
C GLN A 344 -2.10 -34.85 -25.30
N ARG A 345 -1.96 -33.72 -24.59
CA ARG A 345 -2.25 -33.68 -23.16
C ARG A 345 -3.68 -34.18 -22.93
N SER A 346 -3.83 -35.22 -22.12
CA SER A 346 -5.13 -35.61 -21.57
C SER A 346 -5.54 -34.71 -20.40
N SER A 347 -4.61 -33.93 -19.83
CA SER A 347 -4.82 -33.15 -18.61
C SER A 347 -4.98 -31.65 -18.91
N PRO A 348 -6.08 -31.02 -18.47
CA PRO A 348 -6.36 -29.61 -18.69
C PRO A 348 -5.29 -28.70 -18.04
N ILE A 349 -5.22 -27.45 -18.49
CA ILE A 349 -4.32 -26.43 -17.92
C ILE A 349 -4.65 -26.24 -16.44
N ASN A 350 -3.63 -26.31 -15.58
CA ASN A 350 -3.81 -26.15 -14.13
C ASN A 350 -4.03 -24.68 -13.79
N ILE A 351 -5.30 -24.28 -13.66
CA ILE A 351 -5.72 -22.93 -13.31
C ILE A 351 -5.49 -22.67 -11.80
N GLU A 352 -5.46 -23.68 -10.95
CA GLU A 352 -5.33 -23.51 -9.49
C GLU A 352 -3.99 -22.89 -9.09
N GLN A 353 -2.89 -23.33 -9.71
CA GLN A 353 -1.57 -22.76 -9.43
C GLN A 353 -1.51 -21.28 -9.77
N PHE A 354 -2.14 -20.88 -10.88
CA PHE A 354 -2.27 -19.47 -11.25
C PHE A 354 -3.11 -18.70 -10.23
N MET A 355 -4.25 -19.27 -9.81
CA MET A 355 -5.13 -18.63 -8.83
C MET A 355 -4.49 -18.48 -7.45
N ILE A 356 -3.63 -19.40 -7.02
CA ILE A 356 -2.85 -19.24 -5.77
C ILE A 356 -1.96 -18.00 -5.85
N ASN A 357 -1.23 -17.82 -6.96
CA ASN A 357 -0.36 -16.65 -7.15
C ASN A 357 -1.17 -15.35 -7.20
N VAL A 358 -2.35 -15.36 -7.85
CA VAL A 358 -3.26 -14.20 -7.87
C VAL A 358 -3.78 -13.88 -6.46
N ARG A 359 -4.15 -14.89 -5.67
CA ARG A 359 -4.59 -14.69 -4.27
C ARG A 359 -3.48 -14.10 -3.41
N LEU A 360 -2.24 -14.58 -3.55
CA LEU A 360 -1.09 -14.02 -2.84
C LEU A 360 -0.84 -12.56 -3.26
N LEU A 361 -0.97 -12.25 -4.55
CA LEU A 361 -0.81 -10.88 -5.06
C LEU A 361 -1.87 -9.94 -4.46
N MET A 362 -3.13 -10.36 -4.46
CA MET A 362 -4.24 -9.57 -3.92
C MET A 362 -4.17 -9.43 -2.41
N GLY A 363 -3.83 -10.52 -1.71
CA GLY A 363 -3.56 -10.50 -0.26
C GLY A 363 -2.42 -9.55 0.12
N GLY A 364 -1.35 -9.49 -0.69
CA GLY A 364 -0.27 -8.53 -0.51
C GLY A 364 -0.66 -7.07 -0.80
N ILE A 365 -1.65 -6.84 -1.68
CA ILE A 365 -2.26 -5.52 -1.89
C ILE A 365 -3.29 -5.19 -0.78
N GLY A 366 -3.70 -6.17 0.02
CA GLY A 366 -4.76 -6.01 1.03
C GLY A 366 -6.14 -5.80 0.39
N LEU A 367 -6.38 -6.44 -0.75
CA LEU A 367 -7.67 -6.45 -1.43
C LEU A 367 -8.11 -7.89 -1.67
N ASP A 368 -9.43 -8.09 -1.75
CA ASP A 368 -9.97 -9.36 -2.21
C ASP A 368 -9.93 -9.43 -3.75
N PRO A 369 -9.56 -10.58 -4.36
CA PRO A 369 -9.56 -10.74 -5.82
C PRO A 369 -10.87 -10.32 -6.50
N SER A 370 -12.01 -10.48 -5.83
CA SER A 370 -13.31 -10.10 -6.36
C SER A 370 -13.47 -8.60 -6.57
N MET A 371 -12.79 -7.78 -5.76
CA MET A 371 -12.88 -6.32 -5.86
C MET A 371 -12.24 -5.77 -7.13
N VAL A 372 -11.31 -6.51 -7.73
CA VAL A 372 -10.64 -6.14 -8.98
C VAL A 372 -11.18 -6.92 -10.19
N GLY A 373 -12.38 -7.51 -10.06
CA GLY A 373 -13.13 -8.12 -11.16
C GLY A 373 -13.05 -9.65 -11.27
N TRP A 374 -12.40 -10.36 -10.32
CA TRP A 374 -12.40 -11.83 -10.29
C TRP A 374 -13.61 -12.37 -9.52
N ALA A 375 -14.82 -12.01 -9.97
CA ALA A 375 -16.08 -12.26 -9.27
C ALA A 375 -16.44 -13.75 -9.14
N ASP A 376 -15.92 -14.62 -10.02
CA ASP A 376 -16.24 -16.06 -10.03
C ASP A 376 -15.74 -16.81 -8.77
N MET A 377 -14.93 -16.15 -7.94
CA MET A 377 -14.51 -16.65 -6.63
C MET A 377 -15.50 -16.37 -5.48
N LEU A 378 -16.48 -15.47 -5.67
CA LEU A 378 -17.46 -15.10 -4.62
C LEU A 378 -18.62 -16.10 -4.51
N THR A 379 -18.80 -16.99 -5.48
CA THR A 379 -19.91 -17.96 -5.53
C THR A 379 -19.83 -19.03 -4.42
N GLY A 380 -18.78 -18.99 -3.60
CA GLY A 380 -18.59 -19.80 -2.39
C GLY A 380 -18.63 -19.00 -1.09
N GLY A 381 -19.62 -18.12 -0.91
CA GLY A 381 -20.10 -17.67 0.42
C GLY A 381 -19.01 -17.26 1.42
N ILE A 382 -18.22 -16.23 1.11
CA ILE A 382 -17.52 -15.51 2.18
C ILE A 382 -18.60 -14.71 2.91
N GLY A 383 -19.03 -15.21 4.08
CA GLY A 383 -20.00 -14.51 4.93
C GLY A 383 -19.51 -13.13 5.36
N GLU A 384 -20.33 -12.43 6.15
CA GLU A 384 -20.10 -11.06 6.63
C GLU A 384 -18.70 -10.82 7.26
N GLY A 385 -18.05 -11.87 7.81
CA GLY A 385 -16.69 -11.80 8.36
C GLY A 385 -15.55 -11.67 7.33
N GLY A 386 -15.73 -12.15 6.09
CA GLY A 386 -14.72 -11.97 5.02
C GLY A 386 -14.63 -10.53 4.54
N ALA A 387 -15.76 -9.83 4.49
CA ALA A 387 -15.82 -8.41 4.21
C ALA A 387 -15.15 -7.57 5.31
N PHE A 388 -15.30 -7.98 6.59
CA PHE A 388 -14.72 -7.28 7.74
C PHE A 388 -13.19 -7.31 7.78
N HIS A 389 -12.54 -8.43 7.44
CA HIS A 389 -11.07 -8.48 7.43
C HIS A 389 -10.47 -7.65 6.28
N THR A 390 -11.10 -7.66 5.11
CA THR A 390 -10.69 -6.83 3.98
C THR A 390 -10.92 -5.34 4.27
N SER A 391 -12.01 -4.96 4.96
CA SER A 391 -12.25 -3.57 5.35
C SER A 391 -11.20 -3.04 6.33
N ALA A 392 -10.77 -3.85 7.30
CA ALA A 392 -9.72 -3.46 8.25
C ALA A 392 -8.35 -3.23 7.58
N GLN A 393 -7.97 -4.08 6.61
CA GLN A 393 -6.72 -3.90 5.86
C GLN A 393 -6.75 -2.66 4.97
N ILE A 394 -7.88 -2.41 4.28
CA ILE A 394 -8.11 -1.20 3.51
C ILE A 394 -8.08 0.04 4.43
N MET A 395 -8.65 -0.05 5.64
CA MET A 395 -8.67 1.06 6.60
C MET A 395 -7.27 1.45 7.07
N ARG A 396 -6.40 0.48 7.40
CA ARG A 396 -5.01 0.77 7.77
C ARG A 396 -4.27 1.50 6.65
N ARG A 397 -4.34 0.98 5.42
CA ARG A 397 -3.68 1.59 4.25
C ARG A 397 -4.28 2.96 3.91
N SER A 398 -5.58 3.12 4.10
CA SER A 398 -6.28 4.41 3.93
C SER A 398 -5.77 5.45 4.93
N GLN A 399 -5.47 5.06 6.17
CA GLN A 399 -4.91 5.97 7.16
C GLN A 399 -3.48 6.40 6.81
N ASP A 400 -2.66 5.50 6.27
CA ASP A 400 -1.31 5.84 5.79
C ASP A 400 -1.38 6.87 4.65
N ILE A 401 -2.29 6.66 3.69
CA ILE A 401 -2.55 7.60 2.58
C ILE A 401 -3.00 8.96 3.11
N ARG A 402 -3.99 8.99 4.01
CA ARG A 402 -4.49 10.24 4.61
C ARG A 402 -3.41 10.97 5.39
N THR A 403 -2.51 10.26 6.06
CA THR A 403 -1.41 10.90 6.79
C THR A 403 -0.49 11.63 5.82
N ALA A 404 -0.04 10.96 4.77
CA ALA A 404 0.82 11.56 3.72
C ALA A 404 0.13 12.71 2.99
N VAL A 405 -1.15 12.55 2.66
CA VAL A 405 -1.97 13.57 1.99
C VAL A 405 -2.19 14.78 2.87
N THR A 406 -2.48 14.59 4.16
CA THR A 406 -2.68 15.69 5.11
C THR A 406 -1.41 16.51 5.27
N GLU A 407 -0.25 15.86 5.35
CA GLU A 407 1.05 16.55 5.44
C GLU A 407 1.32 17.39 4.18
N GLY A 408 1.11 16.81 2.99
CA GLY A 408 1.26 17.53 1.72
C GLY A 408 0.29 18.71 1.57
N ILE A 409 -0.98 18.53 1.96
CA ILE A 409 -1.99 19.60 1.95
C ILE A 409 -1.62 20.70 2.94
N ASN A 410 -1.17 20.35 4.15
CA ASN A 410 -0.72 21.33 5.12
C ASN A 410 0.45 22.16 4.59
N GLN A 411 1.39 21.55 3.86
CA GLN A 411 2.48 22.28 3.22
C GLN A 411 1.96 23.24 2.13
N ILE A 412 0.98 22.81 1.33
CA ILE A 412 0.34 23.68 0.32
C ILE A 412 -0.36 24.87 0.99
N LEU A 413 -1.12 24.64 2.06
CA LEU A 413 -1.85 25.68 2.79
C LEU A 413 -0.90 26.65 3.52
N HIS A 414 0.18 26.12 4.09
CA HIS A 414 1.22 26.95 4.69
C HIS A 414 1.86 27.90 3.65
N LEU A 415 2.14 27.39 2.44
CA LEU A 415 2.66 28.21 1.36
C LEU A 415 1.62 29.20 0.83
N ASP A 416 0.35 28.81 0.72
CA ASP A 416 -0.75 29.72 0.38
C ASP A 416 -0.83 30.90 1.34
N TRP A 417 -0.80 30.60 2.65
CA TRP A 417 -0.84 31.62 3.69
C TRP A 417 0.38 32.54 3.63
N GLY A 418 1.57 31.98 3.43
CA GLY A 418 2.80 32.75 3.26
C GLY A 418 2.74 33.67 2.03
N PHE A 419 2.20 33.23 0.90
CA PHE A 419 2.05 34.07 -0.29
C PHE A 419 0.95 35.12 -0.16
N ALA A 420 -0.20 34.77 0.44
CA ALA A 420 -1.37 35.65 0.55
C ALA A 420 -1.21 36.70 1.64
N PHE A 421 -0.76 36.30 2.84
CA PHE A 421 -0.76 37.14 4.03
C PHE A 421 0.64 37.43 4.59
N ASN A 422 1.68 36.79 4.06
CA ASN A 422 3.07 36.95 4.52
C ASN A 422 3.24 36.62 6.02
N GLU A 423 2.46 35.64 6.49
CA GLU A 423 2.50 35.08 7.84
C GLU A 423 2.93 33.60 7.76
N GLN A 424 3.68 33.12 8.75
CA GLN A 424 4.10 31.72 8.86
C GLN A 424 3.68 31.14 10.20
N PHE A 425 3.29 29.87 10.19
CA PHE A 425 2.89 29.12 11.37
C PHE A 425 3.72 27.85 11.51
N GLU A 426 4.00 27.48 12.75
CA GLU A 426 4.51 26.16 13.08
C GLU A 426 3.44 25.08 12.87
N PRO A 427 3.80 23.81 12.64
CA PRO A 427 2.82 22.74 12.40
C PRO A 427 1.76 22.54 13.49
N LYS A 428 2.13 22.82 14.76
CA LYS A 428 1.19 22.79 15.89
C LYS A 428 0.24 23.98 15.90
N ASP A 429 0.63 25.03 15.20
CA ASP A 429 -0.01 26.32 15.14
C ASP A 429 -0.75 26.62 13.84
N TYR A 430 -1.11 25.60 13.08
CA TYR A 430 -1.99 25.80 11.92
C TYR A 430 -3.40 26.26 12.36
N PRO A 431 -3.96 27.30 11.69
CA PRO A 431 -5.32 27.76 11.95
C PRO A 431 -6.39 26.88 11.29
N TRP A 432 -5.99 25.98 10.39
CA TRP A 432 -6.86 25.05 9.68
C TRP A 432 -6.67 23.60 10.15
N GLN A 433 -7.64 22.77 9.80
CA GLN A 433 -7.63 21.32 9.94
C GLN A 433 -8.17 20.71 8.63
N VAL A 434 -7.53 19.65 8.17
CA VAL A 434 -7.94 18.90 6.98
C VAL A 434 -8.91 17.80 7.42
N GLU A 435 -10.10 17.79 6.81
CA GLU A 435 -11.14 16.79 7.05
C GLU A 435 -11.44 16.05 5.73
N TYR A 436 -11.69 14.75 5.83
CA TYR A 436 -12.03 13.89 4.69
C TYR A 436 -13.51 13.56 4.73
N TYR A 437 -14.13 13.36 3.57
CA TYR A 437 -15.53 12.94 3.51
C TYR A 437 -15.72 11.56 4.15
N THR A 438 -16.44 11.47 5.26
CA THR A 438 -16.51 10.24 6.07
C THR A 438 -17.48 9.21 5.51
N ASN A 439 -18.65 9.58 4.96
CA ASN A 439 -19.76 8.65 4.71
C ASN A 439 -19.49 7.51 3.71
N GLN A 440 -18.51 7.65 2.81
CA GLN A 440 -18.16 6.63 1.81
C GLN A 440 -16.87 5.87 2.13
N THR A 441 -16.30 6.08 3.31
CA THR A 441 -15.01 5.51 3.66
C THR A 441 -15.22 4.20 4.42
N ALA A 442 -14.33 3.22 4.20
CA ALA A 442 -14.43 1.91 4.86
C ALA A 442 -14.58 2.04 6.39
N ALA A 443 -13.89 3.01 6.98
CA ALA A 443 -13.97 3.33 8.41
C ALA A 443 -15.38 3.76 8.87
N ALA A 444 -16.09 4.56 8.09
CA ALA A 444 -17.43 5.02 8.47
C ALA A 444 -18.49 3.94 8.28
N THR A 445 -18.37 3.09 7.25
CA THR A 445 -19.25 1.93 7.11
C THR A 445 -19.09 0.98 8.29
N GLU A 446 -17.87 0.75 8.74
CA GLU A 446 -17.60 -0.05 9.93
C GLU A 446 -18.08 0.63 11.21
N GLU A 447 -17.88 1.95 11.36
CA GLU A 447 -18.37 2.70 12.51
C GLU A 447 -19.90 2.70 12.59
N ILE A 448 -20.59 2.80 11.45
CA ILE A 448 -22.05 2.69 11.35
C ILE A 448 -22.50 1.27 11.67
N SER A 449 -21.85 0.23 11.13
CA SER A 449 -22.16 -1.16 11.45
C SER A 449 -21.96 -1.46 12.94
N ASN A 450 -20.85 -0.99 13.51
CA ASN A 450 -20.57 -1.08 14.94
C ASN A 450 -21.60 -0.29 15.78
N ALA A 451 -22.01 0.90 15.33
CA ALA A 451 -23.04 1.69 15.99
C ALA A 451 -24.41 1.00 15.91
N GLN A 452 -24.78 0.41 14.77
CA GLN A 452 -26.01 -0.33 14.58
C GLN A 452 -26.02 -1.62 15.42
N SER A 453 -24.89 -2.35 15.49
CA SER A 453 -24.71 -3.49 16.38
C SER A 453 -24.87 -3.07 17.84
N ARG A 454 -24.22 -1.97 18.27
CA ARG A 454 -24.40 -1.39 19.62
C ARG A 454 -25.85 -0.98 19.88
N MET A 455 -26.55 -0.40 18.91
CA MET A 455 -27.96 -0.03 19.02
C MET A 455 -28.85 -1.27 19.13
N ASN A 456 -28.60 -2.32 18.35
CA ASN A 456 -29.30 -3.59 18.43
C ASN A 456 -29.06 -4.29 19.78
N THR A 457 -27.82 -4.31 20.27
CA THR A 457 -27.49 -4.80 21.61
C THR A 457 -28.21 -3.98 22.68
N THR A 458 -28.29 -2.66 22.52
CA THR A 458 -29.00 -1.78 23.47
C THR A 458 -30.50 -2.02 23.44
N LEU A 459 -31.09 -2.24 22.26
CA LEU A 459 -32.51 -2.57 22.09
C LEU A 459 -32.85 -3.92 22.74
N LEU A 460 -32.02 -4.94 22.51
CA LEU A 460 -32.15 -6.25 23.17
C LEU A 460 -32.01 -6.13 24.68
N LYS A 461 -31.03 -5.36 25.19
CA LYS A 461 -30.89 -5.08 26.62
C LYS A 461 -32.12 -4.39 27.19
N THR A 462 -32.69 -3.43 26.46
CA THR A 462 -33.93 -2.75 26.87
C THR A 462 -35.12 -3.71 26.90
N GLN A 463 -35.23 -4.62 25.93
CA GLN A 463 -36.27 -5.65 25.90
C GLN A 463 -36.11 -6.64 27.07
N VAL A 464 -34.89 -7.07 27.39
CA VAL A 464 -34.61 -7.93 28.55
C VAL A 464 -34.96 -7.21 29.85
N ILE A 465 -34.60 -5.94 29.99
CA ILE A 465 -34.97 -5.12 31.17
C ILE A 465 -36.49 -4.99 31.29
N ALA A 466 -37.20 -4.75 30.18
CA ALA A 466 -38.66 -4.68 30.17
C ALA A 466 -39.31 -6.02 30.56
N ALA A 467 -38.81 -7.14 30.02
CA ALA A 467 -39.30 -8.47 30.38
C ALA A 467 -39.01 -8.82 31.85
N LEU A 468 -37.86 -8.43 32.39
CA LEU A 468 -37.51 -8.66 33.80
C LEU A 468 -38.38 -7.82 34.75
N LYS A 469 -38.82 -6.64 34.33
CA LYS A 469 -39.74 -5.80 35.10
C LYS A 469 -41.11 -6.47 35.31
N ASP A 470 -41.53 -7.32 34.37
CA ASP A 470 -42.80 -8.06 34.44
C ASP A 470 -42.67 -9.40 35.17
N THR A 471 -41.45 -9.79 35.57
CA THR A 471 -41.19 -11.03 36.33
C THR A 471 -40.96 -10.73 37.81
N ASN A 472 -41.60 -11.50 38.70
CA ASN A 472 -41.42 -11.35 40.15
C ASN A 472 -40.19 -12.13 40.67
N LEU A 473 -39.04 -11.91 40.05
CA LEU A 473 -37.77 -12.51 40.46
C LEU A 473 -37.15 -11.70 41.61
N ASP A 474 -36.25 -12.31 42.36
CA ASP A 474 -35.47 -11.61 43.37
C ASP A 474 -34.31 -10.81 42.75
N VAL A 475 -33.82 -9.80 43.46
CA VAL A 475 -32.78 -8.87 42.98
C VAL A 475 -31.48 -9.61 42.61
N GLU A 476 -31.12 -10.65 43.35
CA GLU A 476 -29.89 -11.43 43.11
C GLU A 476 -30.01 -12.26 41.82
N THR A 477 -31.16 -12.91 41.60
CA THR A 477 -31.44 -13.61 40.34
C THR A 477 -31.53 -12.67 39.15
N MET A 478 -32.15 -11.49 39.29
CA MET A 478 -32.19 -10.48 38.22
C MET A 478 -30.79 -9.96 37.88
N ALA A 479 -29.96 -9.66 38.88
CA ALA A 479 -28.58 -9.22 38.68
C ALA A 479 -27.74 -10.30 37.98
N SER A 480 -27.92 -11.57 38.37
CA SER A 480 -27.24 -12.72 37.75
C SER A 480 -27.63 -12.90 36.27
N ILE A 481 -28.91 -12.74 35.93
CA ILE A 481 -29.37 -12.79 34.53
C ILE A 481 -28.79 -11.61 33.72
N LEU A 482 -28.79 -10.41 34.28
CA LEU A 482 -28.25 -9.21 33.60
C LEU A 482 -26.72 -9.27 33.42
N GLU A 483 -26.01 -9.85 34.39
CA GLU A 483 -24.56 -10.02 34.31
C GLU A 483 -24.18 -11.17 33.37
N ARG A 484 -24.70 -12.38 33.62
CA ARG A 484 -24.25 -13.59 32.93
C ARG A 484 -24.83 -13.73 31.53
N ASP A 485 -26.12 -13.43 31.38
CA ASP A 485 -26.86 -13.73 30.15
C ASP A 485 -27.05 -12.46 29.27
N ALA A 486 -27.07 -11.25 29.87
CA ALA A 486 -27.09 -9.98 29.13
C ALA A 486 -25.72 -9.26 29.04
N GLY A 487 -24.67 -9.82 29.64
CA GLY A 487 -23.29 -9.36 29.53
C GLY A 487 -23.04 -7.95 30.09
N MET A 488 -23.78 -7.55 31.13
CA MET A 488 -23.54 -6.29 31.85
C MET A 488 -22.44 -6.47 32.90
N LYS A 489 -21.75 -5.39 33.25
CA LYS A 489 -20.79 -5.43 34.37
C LYS A 489 -21.55 -5.58 35.68
N TYR A 490 -21.00 -6.36 36.62
CA TYR A 490 -21.62 -6.68 37.91
C TYR A 490 -22.25 -5.46 38.61
N ASP A 491 -21.48 -4.38 38.77
CA ASP A 491 -21.94 -3.15 39.44
C ASP A 491 -23.14 -2.49 38.73
N GLU A 492 -23.15 -2.49 37.40
CA GLU A 492 -24.26 -1.93 36.61
C GLU A 492 -25.50 -2.84 36.65
N ALA A 493 -25.29 -4.16 36.63
CA ALA A 493 -26.34 -5.16 36.70
C ALA A 493 -27.09 -5.12 38.04
N GLN A 494 -26.35 -4.97 39.14
CA GLN A 494 -26.90 -4.89 40.50
C GLN A 494 -27.71 -3.60 40.71
N LEU A 495 -27.19 -2.46 40.27
CA LEU A 495 -27.89 -1.18 40.36
C LEU A 495 -29.20 -1.17 39.54
N LEU A 496 -29.18 -1.77 38.35
CA LEU A 496 -30.39 -1.90 37.51
C LEU A 496 -31.42 -2.84 38.13
N ALA A 497 -31.00 -4.00 38.66
CA ALA A 497 -31.89 -4.94 39.33
C ALA A 497 -32.57 -4.30 40.57
N GLU A 498 -31.82 -3.55 41.38
CA GLU A 498 -32.38 -2.81 42.52
C GLU A 498 -33.36 -1.71 42.08
N SER A 499 -33.08 -1.00 40.98
CA SER A 499 -33.96 0.01 40.42
C SER A 499 -35.27 -0.58 39.91
N ILE A 500 -35.21 -1.74 39.24
CA ILE A 500 -36.39 -2.46 38.73
C ILE A 500 -37.26 -2.91 39.92
N PHE A 501 -36.67 -3.54 40.93
CA PHE A 501 -37.38 -4.01 42.12
C PHE A 501 -38.03 -2.87 42.92
N LYS A 502 -37.35 -1.72 43.07
CA LYS A 502 -37.91 -0.52 43.70
C LYS A 502 -39.08 0.07 42.90
N SER A 503 -39.00 0.03 41.57
CA SER A 503 -40.08 0.53 40.70
C SER A 503 -41.36 -0.31 40.79
N HIS A 504 -41.24 -1.60 41.14
CA HIS A 504 -42.36 -2.51 41.31
C HIS A 504 -43.06 -2.34 42.67
N LYS A 505 -42.30 -2.12 43.74
CA LYS A 505 -42.89 -1.79 45.06
C LYS A 505 -43.70 -0.50 45.04
N PHE A 506 -43.23 0.50 44.31
CA PHE A 506 -43.97 1.76 44.15
C PHE A 506 -45.28 1.61 43.36
N SER A 507 -45.44 0.58 42.53
CA SER A 507 -46.72 0.32 41.85
C SER A 507 -47.72 -0.45 42.70
N GLU A 508 -47.26 -1.33 43.60
CA GLU A 508 -48.15 -2.05 44.55
C GLU A 508 -48.67 -1.12 45.67
N ASP A 509 -47.92 -0.08 46.06
CA ASP A 509 -48.34 0.88 47.10
C ASP A 509 -49.37 1.94 46.60
N VAL A 510 -49.75 1.90 45.31
CA VAL A 510 -50.65 2.88 44.66
C VAL A 510 -51.97 2.25 44.16
N GLU A 511 -52.08 0.92 44.20
CA GLU A 511 -53.37 0.19 44.11
C GLU A 511 -53.95 -0.06 45.51
#